data_AF-A0A7V8JLK7-F1
#
_entry.id   AF-A0A7V8JLK7-F1
#
_cell.length_a   1.000
_cell.length_b   1.000
_cell.length_c   1.000
_cell.angle_alpha   90.00
_cell.angle_beta   90.00
_cell.angle_gamma   90.00
#
_symmetry.space_group_name_H-M   'P 1'
#
loop_
_entity.id
_entity.type
_entity.pdbx_description
1 polymer ?
#
loop_
_entity_poly.entity_id
_entity_poly.type
_entity_poly.pdbx_seq_one_letter_code
_entity_poly.pdbx_strand_id
1 'polypeptide(L)'
;MLILELSLPVSDVAATARYFREVLQQPVEGNAVTIGWSTITLVPAGALPVGGVHLAFNVPDNRFAEATAWLRERAPLQTNPEGIDYFALESNWQSQSVYFTGPNGMVLELIGRQPLPDGQHSGAFHGSELTSLSEVGLPSTDVDALRQRLEADFGLQSLSPPSPQFAPMGDDEGLLIVVDAARRWLPEGKDLPAARGLQVHLGGVSAGAGLADTAHGWQLQAA
;
A
#
# COMPACT_ATOMS: atom_id res chain seq x y z
N MET A 1 8.52 0.01 10.97
CA MET A 1 7.39 0.96 11.12
C MET A 1 6.16 0.21 10.69
N LEU A 2 5.03 0.38 11.38
CA LEU A 2 3.80 -0.35 11.08
C LEU A 2 2.70 0.60 10.60
N ILE A 3 1.96 0.19 9.57
CA ILE A 3 0.71 0.85 9.19
C ILE A 3 -0.42 0.13 9.93
N LEU A 4 -0.93 0.75 10.98
CA LEU A 4 -1.91 0.13 11.88
C LEU A 4 -3.33 0.33 11.36
N GLU A 5 -3.66 1.55 10.97
CA GLU A 5 -5.00 1.90 10.50
C GLU A 5 -4.95 2.80 9.27
N LEU A 6 -5.90 2.58 8.36
CA LEU A 6 -6.13 3.42 7.20
C LEU A 6 -7.62 3.76 7.11
N SER A 7 -7.97 5.05 7.09
CA SER A 7 -9.28 5.48 6.59
C SER A 7 -9.21 5.70 5.09
N LEU A 8 -10.02 4.96 4.33
CA LEU A 8 -9.99 4.91 2.87
C LEU A 8 -11.32 5.40 2.28
N PRO A 9 -11.37 6.61 1.69
CA PRO A 9 -12.53 7.09 0.94
C PRO A 9 -12.75 6.29 -0.33
N VAL A 10 -13.97 5.77 -0.51
CA VAL A 10 -14.37 4.96 -1.67
C VAL A 10 -15.73 5.38 -2.20
N SER A 11 -15.98 5.20 -3.49
CA SER A 11 -17.27 5.60 -4.10
C SER A 11 -18.42 4.71 -3.65
N ASP A 12 -18.14 3.44 -3.36
CA ASP A 12 -19.10 2.45 -2.90
C ASP A 12 -18.45 1.57 -1.83
N VAL A 13 -18.83 1.82 -0.58
CA VAL A 13 -18.33 1.10 0.60
C VAL A 13 -18.69 -0.39 0.52
N ALA A 14 -19.91 -0.72 0.12
CA ALA A 14 -20.39 -2.11 0.10
C ALA A 14 -19.71 -2.91 -1.01
N ALA A 15 -19.53 -2.32 -2.20
CA ALA A 15 -18.81 -2.97 -3.29
C ALA A 15 -17.32 -3.17 -2.96
N THR A 16 -16.68 -2.18 -2.33
CA THR A 16 -15.27 -2.29 -1.91
C THR A 16 -15.10 -3.33 -0.81
N ALA A 17 -15.98 -3.33 0.20
CA ALA A 17 -16.00 -4.34 1.25
C ALA A 17 -16.17 -5.76 0.68
N ARG A 18 -17.04 -5.92 -0.32
CA ARG A 18 -17.22 -7.20 -1.03
C ARG A 18 -15.96 -7.63 -1.77
N TYR A 19 -15.28 -6.72 -2.45
CA TYR A 19 -14.02 -7.02 -3.12
C TYR A 19 -12.96 -7.55 -2.14
N PHE A 20 -12.72 -6.87 -1.03
CA PHE A 20 -11.75 -7.33 -0.03
C PHE A 20 -12.15 -8.71 0.55
N ARG A 21 -13.44 -8.95 0.78
CA ARG A 21 -13.95 -10.23 1.29
C ARG A 21 -13.85 -11.37 0.28
N GLU A 22 -14.24 -11.14 -0.96
CA GLU A 22 -14.42 -12.23 -1.95
C GLU A 22 -13.19 -12.42 -2.81
N VAL A 23 -12.53 -11.34 -3.23
CA VAL A 23 -11.34 -11.40 -4.10
C VAL A 23 -10.09 -11.61 -3.25
N LEU A 24 -9.90 -10.80 -2.20
CA LEU A 24 -8.72 -10.90 -1.34
C LEU A 24 -8.92 -11.81 -0.12
N GLN A 25 -10.11 -12.39 0.07
CA GLN A 25 -10.42 -13.31 1.17
C GLN A 25 -10.13 -12.74 2.57
N GLN A 26 -10.25 -11.43 2.73
CA GLN A 26 -9.99 -10.76 4.00
C GLN A 26 -11.24 -10.78 4.90
N PRO A 27 -11.07 -10.86 6.23
CA PRO A 27 -12.13 -10.58 7.18
C PRO A 27 -12.70 -9.16 6.97
N VAL A 28 -14.03 -9.06 6.95
CA VAL A 28 -14.73 -7.78 6.81
C VAL A 28 -15.90 -7.72 7.78
N GLU A 29 -15.91 -6.70 8.63
CA GLU A 29 -16.97 -6.41 9.61
C GLU A 29 -17.54 -5.01 9.36
N GLY A 30 -18.77 -4.94 8.85
CA GLY A 30 -19.36 -3.67 8.42
C GLY A 30 -18.54 -3.04 7.30
N ASN A 31 -17.88 -1.92 7.61
CA ASN A 31 -16.99 -1.18 6.71
C ASN A 31 -15.49 -1.33 7.05
N ALA A 32 -15.14 -2.16 8.03
CA ALA A 32 -13.76 -2.43 8.40
C ALA A 32 -13.25 -3.70 7.73
N VAL A 33 -12.05 -3.64 7.16
CA VAL A 33 -11.31 -4.77 6.57
C VAL A 33 -10.08 -5.01 7.43
N THR A 34 -9.87 -6.24 7.89
CA THR A 34 -8.67 -6.61 8.65
C THR A 34 -7.70 -7.35 7.73
N ILE A 35 -6.42 -6.94 7.74
CA ILE A 35 -5.34 -7.55 6.97
C ILE A 35 -4.16 -7.76 7.92
N GLY A 36 -4.00 -8.99 8.42
CA GLY A 36 -3.08 -9.30 9.51
C GLY A 36 -3.22 -8.31 10.68
N TRP A 37 -2.20 -7.49 10.95
CA TRP A 37 -2.24 -6.48 12.02
C TRP A 37 -2.82 -5.11 11.61
N SER A 38 -3.09 -4.88 10.33
CA SER A 38 -3.62 -3.61 9.82
C SER A 38 -5.14 -3.64 9.70
N THR A 39 -5.78 -2.49 9.91
CA THR A 39 -7.22 -2.30 9.66
C THR A 39 -7.46 -1.19 8.64
N ILE A 40 -8.24 -1.48 7.59
CA ILE A 40 -8.70 -0.47 6.63
C ILE A 40 -10.19 -0.19 6.90
N THR A 41 -10.49 1.04 7.30
CA THR A 41 -11.86 1.55 7.47
C THR A 41 -12.32 2.23 6.20
N LEU A 42 -13.30 1.64 5.52
CA LEU A 42 -13.89 2.18 4.29
C LEU A 42 -14.88 3.30 4.64
N VAL A 43 -14.71 4.47 4.05
CA VAL A 43 -15.61 5.61 4.25
C VAL A 43 -16.18 6.10 2.92
N PRO A 44 -17.44 6.60 2.87
CA PRO A 44 -17.96 7.16 1.64
C PRO A 44 -17.13 8.37 1.17
N ALA A 45 -16.68 8.35 -0.09
CA ALA A 45 -15.90 9.45 -0.67
C ALA A 45 -16.72 10.74 -0.84
N GLY A 46 -18.05 10.65 -0.94
CA GLY A 46 -18.90 11.80 -1.21
C GLY A 46 -18.52 12.47 -2.53
N ALA A 47 -18.08 13.74 -2.47
CA ALA A 47 -17.63 14.50 -3.62
C ALA A 47 -16.12 14.41 -3.88
N LEU A 48 -15.37 13.66 -3.06
CA LEU A 48 -13.94 13.48 -3.27
C LEU A 48 -13.68 12.64 -4.54
N PRO A 49 -12.68 12.99 -5.36
CA PRO A 49 -12.24 12.13 -6.44
C PRO A 49 -11.70 10.81 -5.88
N VAL A 50 -11.93 9.73 -6.61
CA VAL A 50 -11.48 8.37 -6.28
C VAL A 50 -10.57 7.82 -7.39
N GLY A 51 -9.74 6.84 -7.04
CA GLY A 51 -8.73 6.26 -7.93
C GLY A 51 -7.33 6.81 -7.68
N GLY A 52 -6.30 6.18 -8.26
CA GLY A 52 -4.91 6.60 -8.10
C GLY A 52 -4.30 6.37 -6.69
N VAL A 53 -5.05 5.75 -5.78
CA VAL A 53 -4.51 5.30 -4.48
C VAL A 53 -3.67 4.05 -4.72
N HIS A 54 -2.46 4.03 -4.17
CA HIS A 54 -1.58 2.85 -4.12
C HIS A 54 -1.60 2.23 -2.73
N LEU A 55 -1.84 0.92 -2.67
CA LEU A 55 -1.72 0.11 -1.44
C LEU A 55 -0.99 -1.20 -1.76
N ALA A 56 -0.02 -1.57 -0.93
CA ALA A 56 0.61 -2.89 -1.02
C ALA A 56 0.34 -3.73 0.22
N PHE A 57 0.25 -5.04 0.05
CA PHE A 57 0.02 -6.00 1.14
C PHE A 57 1.20 -6.96 1.23
N ASN A 58 1.77 -7.08 2.43
CA ASN A 58 2.87 -8.01 2.65
C ASN A 58 2.36 -9.46 2.58
N VAL A 59 3.14 -10.30 1.91
CA VAL A 59 2.99 -11.76 1.81
C VAL A 59 4.32 -12.38 2.25
N PRO A 60 4.33 -13.56 2.90
CA PRO A 60 5.59 -14.26 3.16
C PRO A 60 6.34 -14.56 1.86
N ASP A 61 7.61 -14.15 1.77
CA ASP A 61 8.41 -14.24 0.53
C ASP A 61 8.54 -15.69 0.02
N ASN A 62 8.72 -16.63 0.95
CA ASN A 62 8.77 -18.06 0.65
C ASN A 62 7.47 -18.65 0.08
N ARG A 63 6.34 -17.92 0.14
CA ARG A 63 5.02 -18.30 -0.39
C ARG A 63 4.57 -17.41 -1.54
N PHE A 64 5.46 -16.56 -2.07
CA PHE A 64 5.10 -15.56 -3.07
C PHE A 64 4.63 -16.17 -4.40
N ALA A 65 5.17 -17.32 -4.79
CA ALA A 65 4.74 -18.04 -5.98
C ALA A 65 3.28 -18.52 -5.87
N GLU A 66 2.91 -19.09 -4.73
CA GLU A 66 1.54 -19.54 -4.46
C GLU A 66 0.58 -18.37 -4.32
N ALA A 67 1.00 -17.27 -3.69
CA ALA A 67 0.21 -16.04 -3.61
C ALA A 67 -0.06 -15.43 -4.99
N THR A 68 0.95 -15.42 -5.86
CA THR A 68 0.81 -14.94 -7.25
C THR A 68 -0.15 -15.83 -8.03
N ALA A 69 -0.01 -17.16 -7.93
CA ALA A 69 -0.92 -18.10 -8.58
C ALA A 69 -2.37 -17.94 -8.09
N TRP A 70 -2.55 -17.79 -6.78
CA TRP A 70 -3.85 -17.50 -6.16
C TRP A 70 -4.46 -16.20 -6.69
N LEU A 71 -3.68 -15.12 -6.78
CA LEU A 71 -4.18 -13.83 -7.24
C LEU A 71 -4.60 -13.86 -8.70
N ARG A 72 -3.86 -14.55 -9.59
CA ARG A 72 -4.18 -14.65 -11.03
C ARG A 72 -5.55 -15.25 -11.32
N GLU A 73 -6.04 -16.14 -10.46
CA GLU A 73 -7.38 -16.72 -10.59
C GLU A 73 -8.50 -15.76 -10.16
N ARG A 74 -8.16 -14.66 -9.48
CA ARG A 74 -9.10 -13.79 -8.74
C ARG A 74 -9.12 -12.36 -9.25
N ALA A 75 -8.01 -11.86 -9.77
CA ALA A 75 -7.89 -10.53 -10.35
C ALA A 75 -6.90 -10.53 -11.53
N PRO A 76 -7.16 -9.72 -12.58
CA PRO A 76 -6.17 -9.52 -13.63
C PRO A 76 -4.97 -8.76 -13.06
N LEU A 77 -3.77 -9.27 -13.33
CA LEU A 77 -2.53 -8.57 -13.00
C LEU A 77 -2.31 -7.42 -13.98
N GLN A 78 -1.75 -6.34 -13.46
CA GLN A 78 -1.24 -5.23 -14.26
C GLN A 78 0.10 -5.63 -14.87
N THR A 79 0.40 -5.13 -16.07
CA THR A 79 1.68 -5.35 -16.74
C THR A 79 2.38 -4.04 -17.04
N ASN A 80 3.70 -4.09 -17.20
CA ASN A 80 4.43 -3.02 -17.86
C ASN A 80 4.15 -3.00 -19.39
N PRO A 81 4.68 -2.02 -20.15
CA PRO A 81 4.50 -1.95 -21.60
C PRO A 81 5.01 -3.17 -22.38
N GLU A 82 5.96 -3.92 -21.81
CA GLU A 82 6.50 -5.16 -22.37
C GLU A 82 5.65 -6.41 -22.04
N GLY A 83 4.58 -6.27 -21.26
CA GLY A 83 3.70 -7.37 -20.87
C GLY A 83 4.18 -8.18 -19.66
N ILE A 84 5.17 -7.68 -18.92
CA ILE A 84 5.69 -8.30 -17.69
C ILE A 84 4.80 -7.92 -16.51
N ASP A 85 4.37 -8.90 -15.72
CA ASP A 85 3.50 -8.74 -14.55
C ASP A 85 4.17 -9.10 -13.20
N TYR A 86 5.41 -9.58 -13.24
CA TYR A 86 6.21 -9.92 -12.07
C TYR A 86 7.46 -9.04 -12.00
N PHE A 87 7.70 -8.45 -10.84
CA PHE A 87 8.79 -7.51 -10.62
C PHE A 87 9.61 -7.96 -9.42
N ALA A 88 10.89 -8.28 -9.64
CA ALA A 88 11.85 -8.50 -8.57
C ALA A 88 12.67 -7.22 -8.38
N LEU A 89 12.63 -6.66 -7.16
CA LEU A 89 13.41 -5.49 -6.76
C LEU A 89 14.57 -5.96 -5.88
N GLU A 90 15.77 -5.91 -6.44
CA GLU A 90 17.00 -6.28 -5.74
C GLU A 90 17.52 -5.14 -4.82
N SER A 91 18.74 -5.32 -4.30
CA SER A 91 19.43 -4.34 -3.44
C SER A 91 18.67 -4.06 -2.15
N ASN A 92 18.26 -2.82 -1.88
CA ASN A 92 17.65 -2.45 -0.60
C ASN A 92 16.25 -3.02 -0.40
N TRP A 93 15.56 -3.36 -1.49
CA TRP A 93 14.18 -3.85 -1.41
C TRP A 93 14.10 -5.34 -1.12
N GLN A 94 15.01 -6.14 -1.69
CA GLN A 94 15.02 -7.62 -1.57
C GLN A 94 13.61 -8.22 -1.65
N SER A 95 12.85 -7.81 -2.67
CA SER A 95 11.41 -8.06 -2.74
C SER A 95 10.94 -8.54 -4.10
N GLN A 96 9.76 -9.15 -4.09
CA GLN A 96 9.03 -9.63 -5.24
C GLN A 96 7.65 -8.98 -5.23
N SER A 97 7.17 -8.51 -6.38
CA SER A 97 5.92 -7.77 -6.48
C SER A 97 5.08 -8.19 -7.68
N VAL A 98 3.76 -8.23 -7.47
CA VAL A 98 2.76 -8.31 -8.53
C VAL A 98 1.68 -7.26 -8.26
N TYR A 99 1.26 -6.56 -9.32
CA TYR A 99 0.29 -5.47 -9.22
C TYR A 99 -1.04 -5.89 -9.83
N PHE A 100 -2.14 -5.35 -9.31
CA PHE A 100 -3.50 -5.64 -9.78
C PHE A 100 -4.40 -4.43 -9.56
N THR A 101 -5.51 -4.36 -10.28
CA THR A 101 -6.45 -3.23 -10.15
C THR A 101 -7.52 -3.54 -9.11
N GLY A 102 -7.62 -2.69 -8.09
CA GLY A 102 -8.65 -2.76 -7.06
C GLY A 102 -9.90 -1.94 -7.40
N PRO A 103 -10.90 -1.91 -6.47
CA PRO A 103 -12.04 -1.00 -6.55
C PRO A 103 -11.58 0.45 -6.77
N ASN A 104 -12.41 1.24 -7.44
CA ASN A 104 -12.07 2.63 -7.80
C ASN A 104 -10.81 2.81 -8.67
N GLY A 105 -10.23 1.75 -9.24
CA GLY A 105 -8.98 1.86 -9.97
C GLY A 105 -7.77 2.04 -9.05
N MET A 106 -7.85 1.56 -7.80
CA MET A 106 -6.70 1.50 -6.92
C MET A 106 -5.60 0.64 -7.55
N VAL A 107 -4.35 1.09 -7.41
CA VAL A 107 -3.17 0.28 -7.72
C VAL A 107 -2.89 -0.54 -6.48
N LEU A 108 -3.16 -1.84 -6.55
CA LEU A 108 -2.92 -2.76 -5.46
C LEU A 108 -1.70 -3.62 -5.76
N GLU A 109 -0.97 -3.99 -4.73
CA GLU A 109 0.25 -4.79 -4.83
C GLU A 109 0.24 -5.92 -3.80
N LEU A 110 0.67 -7.11 -4.22
CA LEU A 110 1.22 -8.09 -3.28
C LEU A 110 2.73 -8.00 -3.34
N ILE A 111 3.35 -7.85 -2.18
CA ILE A 111 4.80 -7.73 -2.05
C ILE A 111 5.33 -8.77 -1.06
N GLY A 112 6.30 -9.57 -1.51
CA GLY A 112 7.07 -10.50 -0.67
C GLY A 112 8.44 -9.90 -0.40
N ARG A 113 8.87 -9.88 0.86
CA ARG A 113 10.14 -9.27 1.28
C ARG A 113 11.01 -10.29 1.99
N GLN A 114 12.18 -10.58 1.44
CA GLN A 114 13.12 -11.56 2.01
C GLN A 114 13.54 -11.29 3.45
N PRO A 115 13.69 -10.03 3.92
CA PRO A 115 14.05 -9.76 5.31
C PRO A 115 12.96 -10.12 6.33
N LEU A 116 11.70 -10.29 5.89
CA LEU A 116 10.59 -10.63 6.77
C LEU A 116 10.52 -12.15 7.06
N PRO A 117 9.90 -12.56 8.19
CA PRO A 117 9.79 -13.97 8.53
C PRO A 117 9.03 -14.82 7.50
N ASP A 118 9.51 -16.04 7.30
CA ASP A 118 8.86 -17.04 6.47
C ASP A 118 7.47 -17.44 6.98
N GLY A 119 6.57 -17.68 6.03
CA GLY A 119 5.26 -18.24 6.27
C GLY A 119 5.36 -19.70 6.66
N GLN A 120 4.53 -20.12 7.63
CA GLN A 120 4.52 -21.50 8.15
C GLN A 120 3.48 -22.39 7.45
N HIS A 121 2.65 -21.81 6.59
CA HIS A 121 1.61 -22.53 5.86
C HIS A 121 2.21 -23.32 4.69
N SER A 122 1.47 -24.32 4.21
CA SER A 122 1.79 -25.08 3.00
C SER A 122 0.51 -25.41 2.23
N GLY A 123 0.64 -25.70 0.94
CA GLY A 123 -0.47 -26.04 0.05
C GLY A 123 -1.06 -24.81 -0.65
N ALA A 124 -2.36 -24.86 -0.94
CA ALA A 124 -3.05 -23.77 -1.64
C ALA A 124 -3.01 -22.49 -0.80
N PHE A 125 -2.62 -21.38 -1.43
CA PHE A 125 -2.59 -20.09 -0.77
C PHE A 125 -4.02 -19.61 -0.46
N HIS A 126 -4.17 -18.96 0.69
CA HIS A 126 -5.42 -18.31 1.09
C HIS A 126 -5.13 -16.87 1.52
N GLY A 127 -6.05 -15.94 1.28
CA GLY A 127 -5.82 -14.52 1.61
C GLY A 127 -5.54 -14.25 3.09
N SER A 128 -5.88 -15.16 4.00
CA SER A 128 -5.49 -15.06 5.43
C SER A 128 -3.97 -15.09 5.67
N GLU A 129 -3.18 -15.45 4.66
CA GLU A 129 -1.71 -15.39 4.71
C GLU A 129 -1.14 -13.99 4.43
N LEU A 130 -1.97 -13.01 4.02
CA LEU A 130 -1.56 -11.60 3.97
C LEU A 130 -1.29 -11.11 5.40
N THR A 131 -0.13 -10.49 5.62
CA THR A 131 0.32 -10.15 6.98
C THR A 131 0.02 -8.70 7.39
N SER A 132 -0.12 -7.80 6.42
CA SER A 132 -0.40 -6.38 6.69
C SER A 132 -0.70 -5.56 5.45
N LEU A 133 -1.23 -4.35 5.67
CA LEU A 133 -1.04 -3.22 4.75
C LEU A 133 0.41 -2.74 4.91
N SER A 134 1.22 -2.99 3.89
CA SER A 134 2.66 -2.71 3.90
C SER A 134 2.98 -1.33 3.32
N GLU A 135 2.24 -0.86 2.31
CA GLU A 135 2.54 0.41 1.67
C GLU A 135 1.31 1.28 1.48
N VAL A 136 1.47 2.59 1.65
CA VAL A 136 0.47 3.60 1.27
C VAL A 136 1.13 4.69 0.44
N GLY A 137 0.58 4.96 -0.75
CA GLY A 137 1.03 6.04 -1.62
C GLY A 137 0.65 7.43 -1.10
N LEU A 138 1.63 8.33 -0.98
CA LEU A 138 1.46 9.72 -0.58
C LEU A 138 1.95 10.68 -1.68
N PRO A 139 1.05 11.23 -2.51
CA PRO A 139 1.41 12.27 -3.46
C PRO A 139 1.90 13.53 -2.75
N SER A 140 2.93 14.15 -3.30
CA SER A 140 3.48 15.42 -2.85
C SER A 140 3.88 16.30 -4.03
N THR A 141 3.83 17.63 -3.82
CA THR A 141 4.44 18.59 -4.75
C THR A 141 5.93 18.79 -4.50
N ASP A 142 6.44 18.35 -3.35
CA ASP A 142 7.85 18.46 -2.98
C ASP A 142 8.26 17.23 -2.16
N VAL A 143 8.76 16.22 -2.87
CA VAL A 143 9.15 14.92 -2.30
C VAL A 143 10.25 15.08 -1.26
N ASP A 144 11.26 15.93 -1.52
CA ASP A 144 12.39 16.06 -0.60
C ASP A 144 12.00 16.78 0.68
N ALA A 145 11.19 17.85 0.58
CA ALA A 145 10.68 18.53 1.76
C ALA A 145 9.81 17.59 2.63
N LEU A 146 8.93 16.80 2.01
CA LEU A 146 8.12 15.83 2.75
C LEU A 146 8.98 14.72 3.38
N ARG A 147 9.96 14.19 2.64
CA ARG A 147 10.93 13.21 3.15
C ARG A 147 11.63 13.73 4.42
N GLN A 148 12.14 14.96 4.38
CA GLN A 148 12.83 15.57 5.53
C GLN A 148 11.90 15.73 6.74
N ARG A 149 10.61 16.05 6.53
CA ARG A 149 9.63 16.12 7.61
C ARG A 149 9.31 14.76 8.20
N LEU A 150 9.16 13.73 7.38
CA LEU A 150 8.95 12.36 7.86
C LEU A 150 10.14 11.85 8.68
N GLU A 151 11.36 12.21 8.29
CA GLU A 151 12.56 11.92 9.05
C GLU A 151 12.58 12.66 10.39
N ALA A 152 12.32 13.97 10.39
CA ALA A 152 12.36 14.79 11.61
C ALA A 152 11.22 14.50 12.60
N ASP A 153 9.99 14.36 12.09
CA ASP A 153 8.79 14.29 12.92
C ASP A 153 8.46 12.84 13.34
N PHE A 154 8.69 11.86 12.46
CA PHE A 154 8.35 10.45 12.71
C PHE A 154 9.58 9.57 12.98
N GLY A 155 10.79 10.04 12.68
CA GLY A 155 12.02 9.25 12.79
C GLY A 155 12.18 8.23 11.65
N LEU A 156 11.50 8.45 10.52
CA LEU A 156 11.53 7.52 9.39
C LEU A 156 12.77 7.74 8.52
N GLN A 157 13.39 6.63 8.10
CA GLN A 157 14.46 6.63 7.10
C GLN A 157 13.93 6.18 5.75
N SER A 158 14.65 6.52 4.68
CA SER A 158 14.33 6.03 3.34
C SER A 158 14.89 4.62 3.17
N LEU A 159 14.05 3.64 2.80
CA LEU A 159 14.47 2.25 2.59
C LEU A 159 15.51 2.15 1.45
N SER A 160 15.33 2.93 0.40
CA SER A 160 16.27 3.04 -0.72
C SER A 160 16.64 4.50 -1.01
N PRO A 161 17.73 4.78 -1.74
CA PRO A 161 18.15 6.15 -2.04
C PRO A 161 16.99 6.96 -2.66
N PRO A 162 16.58 8.07 -2.04
CA PRO A 162 15.48 8.88 -2.56
C PRO A 162 15.90 9.60 -3.85
N SER A 163 14.90 9.98 -4.64
CA SER A 163 15.05 10.80 -5.83
C SER A 163 14.14 12.03 -5.73
N PRO A 164 14.28 13.03 -6.62
CA PRO A 164 13.39 14.18 -6.65
C PRO A 164 11.91 13.82 -6.82
N GLN A 165 11.59 12.62 -7.31
CA GLN A 165 10.21 12.20 -7.60
C GLN A 165 9.69 11.04 -6.75
N PHE A 166 10.53 10.49 -5.86
CA PHE A 166 10.19 9.27 -5.11
C PHE A 166 11.06 9.08 -3.88
N ALA A 167 10.45 8.81 -2.73
CA ALA A 167 11.12 8.43 -1.49
C ALA A 167 10.28 7.38 -0.73
N PRO A 168 10.75 6.13 -0.57
CA PRO A 168 10.08 5.10 0.21
C PRO A 168 10.47 5.20 1.69
N MET A 169 9.61 5.79 2.52
CA MET A 169 9.92 6.12 3.92
C MET A 169 9.40 5.06 4.89
N GLY A 170 10.32 4.40 5.59
CA GLY A 170 10.03 3.30 6.52
C GLY A 170 10.98 2.12 6.33
N ASP A 171 10.46 0.91 6.55
CA ASP A 171 11.20 -0.35 6.47
C ASP A 171 10.32 -1.46 5.85
N ASP A 172 10.83 -2.70 5.84
CA ASP A 172 10.15 -3.84 5.22
C ASP A 172 8.77 -4.16 5.83
N GLU A 173 8.49 -3.75 7.07
CA GLU A 173 7.17 -3.96 7.67
C GLU A 173 6.14 -2.92 7.20
N GLY A 174 6.59 -1.71 6.86
CA GLY A 174 5.72 -0.60 6.49
C GLY A 174 6.46 0.56 5.83
N LEU A 175 5.94 1.01 4.68
CA LEU A 175 6.45 2.16 3.93
C LEU A 175 5.35 3.18 3.61
N LEU A 176 5.71 4.45 3.76
CA LEU A 176 5.02 5.54 3.09
C LEU A 176 5.73 5.80 1.75
N ILE A 177 5.00 5.58 0.66
CA ILE A 177 5.54 5.80 -0.69
C ILE A 177 5.31 7.26 -1.07
N VAL A 178 6.27 8.11 -0.72
CA VAL A 178 6.23 9.52 -1.11
C VAL A 178 6.55 9.64 -2.59
N VAL A 179 5.62 10.21 -3.36
CA VAL A 179 5.73 10.28 -4.81
C VAL A 179 5.39 11.67 -5.32
N ASP A 180 6.09 12.12 -6.36
CA ASP A 180 5.72 13.35 -7.07
C ASP A 180 4.33 13.22 -7.67
N ALA A 181 3.47 14.22 -7.43
CA ALA A 181 2.08 14.19 -7.85
C ALA A 181 1.86 14.12 -9.39
N ALA A 182 2.89 14.43 -10.19
CA ALA A 182 2.89 14.31 -11.64
C ALA A 182 3.53 12.99 -12.14
N ARG A 183 4.13 12.18 -11.26
CA ARG A 183 4.71 10.88 -11.61
C ARG A 183 3.62 9.81 -11.59
N ARG A 184 3.37 9.19 -12.75
CA ARG A 184 2.39 8.10 -12.86
C ARG A 184 2.83 6.85 -12.11
N TRP A 185 1.86 6.11 -11.58
CA TRP A 185 2.12 4.82 -10.96
C TRP A 185 2.58 3.79 -11.99
N LEU A 186 3.63 3.06 -11.62
CA LEU A 186 4.01 1.82 -12.28
C LEU A 186 3.06 0.69 -11.81
N PRO A 187 2.93 -0.42 -12.56
CA PRO A 187 3.65 -0.75 -13.79
C PRO A 187 3.01 -0.23 -15.09
N GLU A 188 1.69 0.03 -15.11
CA GLU A 188 0.98 0.42 -16.34
C GLU A 188 1.21 1.88 -16.74
N GLY A 189 1.60 2.76 -15.81
CA GLY A 189 1.83 4.17 -16.12
C GLY A 189 0.57 4.91 -16.55
N LYS A 190 -0.62 4.47 -16.14
CA LYS A 190 -1.91 5.07 -16.53
C LYS A 190 -2.43 6.08 -15.50
N ASP A 191 -2.26 5.81 -14.22
CA ASP A 191 -2.85 6.59 -13.13
C ASP A 191 -1.85 7.59 -12.52
N LEU A 192 -2.35 8.77 -12.16
CA LEU A 192 -1.61 9.71 -11.30
C LEU A 192 -1.93 9.40 -9.83
N PRO A 193 -1.00 9.67 -8.91
CA PRO A 193 -1.18 9.39 -7.50
C PRO A 193 -2.23 10.30 -6.87
N ALA A 194 -3.09 9.72 -6.04
CA ALA A 194 -4.09 10.44 -5.27
C ALA A 194 -4.28 9.80 -3.90
N ALA A 195 -4.56 10.64 -2.90
CA ALA A 195 -4.70 10.22 -1.51
C ALA A 195 -5.72 11.10 -0.75
N ARG A 196 -6.64 11.76 -1.47
CA ARG A 196 -7.51 12.75 -0.84
C ARG A 196 -8.47 12.09 0.14
N GLY A 197 -8.44 12.55 1.38
CA GLY A 197 -9.21 12.04 2.50
C GLY A 197 -8.58 10.82 3.19
N LEU A 198 -7.40 10.34 2.76
CA LEU A 198 -6.69 9.29 3.48
C LEU A 198 -6.24 9.80 4.86
N GLN A 199 -6.45 8.95 5.87
CA GLN A 199 -5.88 9.13 7.21
C GLN A 199 -5.15 7.86 7.59
N VAL A 200 -3.88 7.96 7.94
CA VAL A 200 -3.02 6.81 8.24
C VAL A 200 -2.52 6.90 9.66
N HIS A 201 -2.71 5.84 10.45
CA HIS A 201 -2.16 5.72 11.79
C HIS A 201 -0.96 4.78 11.78
N LEU A 202 0.16 5.26 12.31
CA LEU A 202 1.46 4.60 12.25
C LEU A 202 1.89 4.12 13.65
N GLY A 203 2.42 2.91 13.72
CA GLY A 203 3.07 2.33 14.89
C GLY A 203 4.59 2.22 14.72
N GLY A 204 5.32 2.13 15.83
CA GLY A 204 6.78 2.00 15.80
C GLY A 204 7.49 3.26 15.25
N VAL A 205 6.88 4.42 15.45
CA VAL A 205 7.39 5.75 15.05
C VAL A 205 7.43 6.68 16.27
N SER A 206 7.99 7.89 16.12
CA SER A 206 8.04 8.87 17.19
C SER A 206 6.63 9.26 17.67
N ALA A 207 6.38 9.10 18.97
CA ALA A 207 5.05 9.29 19.56
C ALA A 207 4.55 10.74 19.46
N GLY A 208 3.24 10.90 19.24
CA GLY A 208 2.59 12.21 19.19
C GLY A 208 2.86 13.02 17.91
N ALA A 209 3.59 12.47 16.94
CA ALA A 209 3.80 13.09 15.63
C ALA A 209 2.49 13.13 14.83
N GLY A 210 2.28 14.23 14.13
CA GLY A 210 1.12 14.44 13.26
C GLY A 210 1.50 15.29 12.06
N LEU A 211 1.08 14.88 10.87
CA LEU A 211 1.46 15.51 9.62
C LEU A 211 0.30 15.46 8.63
N ALA A 212 0.04 16.57 7.95
CA ALA A 212 -0.97 16.64 6.91
C ALA A 212 -0.44 17.40 5.70
N ASP A 213 -0.87 16.95 4.52
CA ASP A 213 -0.75 17.70 3.27
C ASP A 213 -2.13 18.15 2.85
N THR A 214 -2.37 19.46 2.90
CA THR A 214 -3.69 20.03 2.58
C THR A 214 -3.94 20.13 1.07
N ALA A 215 -2.89 20.15 0.25
CA ALA A 215 -3.02 20.21 -1.22
C ALA A 215 -3.51 18.86 -1.77
N HIS A 216 -2.91 17.78 -1.26
CA HIS A 216 -3.24 16.40 -1.64
C HIS A 216 -4.29 15.75 -0.73
N GLY A 217 -4.53 16.34 0.43
CA GLY A 217 -5.66 16.04 1.31
C GLY A 217 -5.51 14.78 2.15
N TRP A 218 -4.29 14.35 2.46
CA TRP A 218 -4.03 13.19 3.33
C TRP A 218 -3.46 13.62 4.68
N GLN A 219 -3.58 12.74 5.69
CA GLN A 219 -3.11 12.95 7.05
C GLN A 219 -2.41 11.71 7.61
N LEU A 220 -1.41 11.92 8.44
CA LEU A 220 -0.64 10.91 9.17
C LEU A 220 -0.66 11.24 10.65
N GLN A 221 -0.79 10.21 11.48
CA GLN A 221 -0.77 10.32 12.93
C GLN A 221 0.05 9.15 13.50
N ALA A 222 0.94 9.44 14.45
CA ALA A 222 1.56 8.40 15.26
C ALA A 222 0.57 7.91 16.32
N ALA A 223 0.50 6.59 16.51
CA ALA A 223 -0.28 5.94 17.55
C ALA A 223 0.27 6.19 18.97
#